data_AF-A0A0J6YK89-F1
#
_entry.id   AF-A0A0J6YK89-F1
#
_cell.length_a   1.000
_cell.length_b   1.000
_cell.length_c   1.000
_cell.angle_alpha   90.00
_cell.angle_beta   90.00
_cell.angle_gamma   90.00
#
_symmetry.space_group_name_H-M   'P 1'
#
loop_
_entity.id
_entity.type
_entity.pdbx_description
1 polymer ?
#
loop_
_entity_poly.entity_id
_entity_poly.type
_entity_poly.pdbx_seq_one_letter_code
_entity_poly.pdbx_strand_id
1 'polypeptide(L)'
;MDDNELSGRDGQSKMEVTKSSFSQALPRILNDIAESCCVALDLEFSGIFSKQDRKPSTDGSSGGGRTLQSRYEEVKEAAEKYQILQVGNLYTSSV
;
A
#
# COMPACT_ATOMS: atom_id res chain seq x y z
N MET A 1 -44.93 3.27 -4.99
CA MET A 1 -44.20 2.54 -3.93
C MET A 1 -42.81 2.30 -4.48
N ASP A 2 -42.05 3.34 -4.81
CA ASP A 2 -41.58 4.42 -3.93
C ASP A 2 -40.88 3.87 -2.69
N ASP A 3 -39.65 4.35 -2.54
CA ASP A 3 -38.86 4.50 -1.31
C ASP A 3 -38.05 3.28 -0.83
N ASN A 4 -36.77 3.24 -1.23
CA ASN A 4 -35.72 3.47 -0.24
C ASN A 4 -34.41 3.93 -0.90
N GLU A 5 -34.35 5.25 -1.08
CA GLU A 5 -33.17 6.06 -1.19
C GLU A 5 -32.19 5.76 -0.02
N LEU A 6 -30.98 5.28 -0.34
CA LEU A 6 -29.84 5.39 0.58
C LEU A 6 -28.89 6.43 -0.01
N SER A 7 -29.28 7.69 0.15
CA SER A 7 -28.42 8.85 -0.08
C SER A 7 -27.43 8.97 1.09
N GLY A 8 -26.22 8.45 0.87
CA GLY A 8 -25.00 8.93 1.52
C GLY A 8 -24.22 9.72 0.48
N ARG A 9 -24.05 11.03 0.69
CA ARG A 9 -23.13 11.85 -0.12
C ARG A 9 -21.73 11.24 0.03
N ASP A 10 -21.16 10.88 -1.12
CA ASP A 10 -19.93 10.10 -1.33
C ASP A 10 -19.95 8.68 -0.77
N GLY A 11 -20.76 7.83 -1.42
CA GLY A 11 -20.70 6.39 -1.29
C GLY A 11 -19.30 5.86 -1.66
N GLN A 12 -18.45 5.70 -0.66
CA GLN A 12 -17.12 5.12 -0.79
C GLN A 12 -17.28 3.63 -1.14
N SER A 13 -17.42 3.31 -2.42
CA SER A 13 -17.53 1.94 -2.90
C SER A 13 -16.17 1.28 -2.77
N LYS A 14 -15.99 0.38 -1.78
CA LYS A 14 -14.80 -0.47 -1.71
C LYS A 14 -14.79 -1.38 -2.95
N MET A 15 -13.88 -1.11 -3.88
CA MET A 15 -13.69 -1.93 -5.07
C MET A 15 -12.70 -3.05 -4.74
N GLU A 16 -13.13 -4.30 -4.87
CA GLU A 16 -12.25 -5.45 -4.74
C GLU A 16 -11.83 -5.96 -6.13
N VAL A 17 -10.53 -6.00 -6.37
CA VAL A 17 -9.97 -6.38 -7.67
C VAL A 17 -9.13 -7.63 -7.47
N THR A 18 -9.52 -8.70 -8.15
CA THR A 18 -8.81 -9.98 -8.14
C THR A 18 -8.15 -10.21 -9.50
N LYS A 19 -7.35 -11.27 -9.62
CA LYS A 19 -6.70 -11.63 -10.89
C LYS A 19 -7.70 -11.78 -12.04
N SER A 20 -8.90 -12.28 -11.80
CA SER A 20 -9.91 -12.48 -12.85
C SER A 20 -10.64 -11.18 -13.23
N SER A 21 -10.78 -10.22 -12.31
CA SER A 21 -11.46 -8.95 -12.57
C SER A 21 -10.53 -7.82 -13.00
N PHE A 22 -9.21 -7.97 -12.82
CA PHE A 22 -8.23 -6.90 -13.05
C PHE A 22 -8.32 -6.26 -14.43
N SER A 23 -8.37 -7.04 -15.51
CA SER A 23 -8.44 -6.49 -16.86
C SER A 23 -9.70 -5.65 -17.10
N GLN A 24 -10.81 -6.00 -16.44
CA GLN A 24 -12.08 -5.25 -16.56
C GLN A 24 -12.07 -4.01 -15.66
N ALA A 25 -11.41 -4.07 -14.50
CA ALA A 25 -11.29 -2.96 -13.57
C ALA A 25 -10.24 -1.92 -14.00
N LEU A 26 -9.23 -2.33 -14.80
CA LEU A 26 -8.08 -1.51 -15.17
C LEU A 26 -8.47 -0.15 -15.80
N PRO A 27 -9.40 -0.05 -16.76
CA PRO A 27 -9.79 1.25 -17.31
C PRO A 27 -10.35 2.21 -16.24
N ARG A 28 -11.15 1.70 -15.30
CA ARG A 28 -11.68 2.51 -14.20
C ARG A 28 -10.57 2.95 -13.25
N ILE A 29 -9.68 2.04 -12.87
CA ILE A 29 -8.51 2.36 -12.01
C ILE A 29 -7.67 3.48 -12.64
N LEU A 30 -7.39 3.40 -13.94
CA LEU A 30 -6.63 4.43 -14.65
C LEU A 30 -7.36 5.77 -14.71
N ASN A 31 -8.67 5.75 -14.92
CA ASN A 31 -9.50 6.96 -14.88
C ASN A 31 -9.50 7.58 -13.48
N ASP A 32 -9.69 6.78 -12.44
CA ASP A 32 -9.69 7.25 -11.05
C ASP A 32 -8.33 7.85 -10.66
N ILE A 33 -7.22 7.28 -11.15
CA ILE A 33 -5.87 7.87 -11.00
C ILE A 33 -5.78 9.22 -11.73
N ALA A 34 -6.27 9.31 -12.97
CA ALA A 34 -6.15 10.51 -13.80
C ALA A 34 -6.96 11.70 -13.26
N GLU A 35 -8.14 11.43 -12.71
CA GLU A 35 -9.07 12.44 -12.16
C GLU A 35 -8.80 12.76 -10.67
N SER A 36 -7.88 12.03 -10.04
CA SER A 36 -7.48 12.29 -8.66
C SER A 36 -6.43 13.41 -8.57
N CYS A 37 -6.58 14.31 -7.60
CA CYS A 37 -5.51 15.22 -7.23
C CYS A 37 -4.46 14.56 -6.32
N CYS A 38 -4.85 13.51 -5.58
CA CYS A 38 -3.94 12.74 -4.73
C CYS A 38 -4.38 11.28 -4.64
N VAL A 39 -3.40 10.37 -4.59
CA VAL A 39 -3.59 8.93 -4.42
C VAL A 39 -2.82 8.47 -3.20
N ALA A 40 -3.51 7.91 -2.22
CA ALA A 40 -2.87 7.22 -1.10
C ALA A 40 -2.77 5.72 -1.38
N LEU A 41 -1.62 5.13 -1.04
CA LEU A 41 -1.32 3.72 -1.25
C LEU A 41 -0.98 3.05 0.08
N ASP A 42 -1.52 1.85 0.30
CA ASP A 42 -1.17 0.97 1.41
C ASP A 42 -0.88 -0.44 0.89
N LEU A 43 0.13 -1.10 1.46
CA LEU A 43 0.62 -2.40 0.99
C LEU A 43 0.58 -3.44 2.11
N GLU A 44 -0.03 -4.58 1.82
CA GLU A 44 -0.01 -5.73 2.71
C GLU A 44 1.02 -6.74 2.21
N PHE A 45 1.95 -7.16 3.08
CA PHE A 45 3.03 -8.08 2.75
C PHE A 45 2.81 -9.46 3.36
N SER A 46 3.46 -10.47 2.79
CA SER A 46 3.41 -11.86 3.26
C SER A 46 4.08 -12.11 4.62
N GLY A 47 4.78 -11.12 5.18
CA GLY A 47 5.42 -11.23 6.48
C GLY A 47 5.97 -9.91 7.01
N ILE A 48 6.55 -9.98 8.21
CA ILE A 48 7.11 -8.83 8.94
C ILE A 48 8.60 -9.09 9.18
N PHE A 49 9.43 -8.14 8.79
CA PHE A 49 10.88 -8.21 9.02
C PHE A 49 11.19 -8.00 10.51
N SER A 50 11.72 -9.04 11.16
CA SER A 50 11.92 -9.06 12.60
C SER A 50 13.35 -8.61 12.97
N LYS A 51 13.59 -8.37 14.27
CA LYS A 51 14.95 -8.10 14.78
C LYS A 51 15.91 -9.28 14.58
N GLN A 52 15.40 -10.50 14.46
CA GLN A 52 16.23 -11.69 14.20
C GLN A 52 16.70 -11.76 12.75
N ASP A 53 15.93 -11.17 11.82
CA ASP A 53 16.32 -11.06 10.42
C ASP A 53 17.37 -9.97 10.20
N ARG A 54 17.58 -9.08 11.17
CA ARG A 54 18.61 -8.04 11.06
C ARG A 54 19.99 -8.65 11.21
N LYS A 55 20.80 -8.48 10.18
CA LYS A 55 22.23 -8.80 10.25
C LYS A 55 22.85 -8.04 11.44
N PRO A 56 23.62 -8.72 12.31
CA PRO A 56 24.27 -8.05 13.43
C PRO A 56 25.16 -6.93 12.87
N SER A 57 24.96 -5.71 13.39
CA SER A 57 25.80 -4.57 13.05
C SER A 57 27.24 -4.92 13.41
N THR A 58 28.11 -4.97 12.40
CA THR A 58 29.55 -5.25 12.59
C THR A 58 30.26 -4.13 13.32
N ASP A 59 29.63 -2.96 13.41
CA ASP A 59 30.16 -1.81 14.11
C ASP A 59 29.69 -1.89 15.57
N GLY A 60 30.58 -2.30 16.47
CA GLY A 60 30.36 -2.49 17.91
C GLY A 60 29.96 -1.24 18.71
N SER A 61 29.37 -0.22 18.07
CA SER A 61 28.77 0.92 18.75
C SER A 61 27.30 0.66 19.05
N SER A 62 27.05 0.24 20.29
CA SER A 62 25.75 0.20 20.96
C SER A 62 25.05 1.57 21.12
N GLY A 63 25.46 2.59 20.34
CA GLY A 63 24.92 3.95 20.40
C GLY A 63 25.06 4.79 19.12
N GLY A 64 25.51 4.20 18.00
CA GLY A 64 25.62 4.93 16.72
C GLY A 64 24.28 4.94 15.99
N GLY A 65 23.68 6.13 15.83
CA GLY A 65 22.39 6.30 15.15
C GLY A 65 22.36 5.56 13.81
N ARG A 66 21.36 4.69 13.64
CA ARG A 66 21.15 3.91 12.40
C ARG A 66 21.15 4.89 11.23
N THR A 67 22.16 4.81 10.38
CA THR A 67 22.25 5.67 9.21
C THR A 67 21.06 5.42 8.29
N LEU A 68 20.66 6.42 7.51
CA LEU A 68 19.62 6.25 6.49
C LEU A 68 19.96 5.11 5.52
N GLN A 69 21.25 4.97 5.18
CA GLN A 69 21.74 3.89 4.34
C GLN A 69 21.49 2.51 4.95
N SER A 70 21.84 2.31 6.23
CA SER A 70 21.58 1.04 6.92
C SER A 70 20.09 0.72 6.99
N ARG A 71 19.23 1.72 7.22
CA ARG A 71 17.77 1.55 7.19
C ARG A 71 17.26 1.17 5.80
N TYR A 72 17.81 1.78 4.75
CA TYR A 72 17.46 1.44 3.37
C TYR A 72 17.83 -0.02 3.05
N GLU A 73 19.03 -0.45 3.42
CA GLU A 73 19.48 -1.83 3.19
C GLU A 73 18.60 -2.86 3.91
N GLU A 74 18.23 -2.61 5.17
CA GLU A 74 17.29 -3.47 5.91
C GLU A 74 15.91 -3.54 5.24
N VAL A 75 15.37 -2.39 4.79
CA VAL A 75 14.06 -2.35 4.12
C VAL A 75 14.12 -3.03 2.76
N LYS A 76 15.23 -2.87 2.03
CA LYS A 76 15.47 -3.55 0.76
C LYS A 76 15.50 -5.06 0.94
N GLU A 77 16.27 -5.57 1.91
CA GLU A 77 16.32 -7.00 2.22
C GLU A 77 14.92 -7.55 2.57
N ALA A 78 14.16 -6.81 3.37
CA ALA A 78 12.78 -7.18 3.68
C ALA A 78 11.88 -7.21 2.42
N ALA A 79 11.98 -6.21 1.56
CA ALA A 79 11.19 -6.11 0.32
C ALA A 79 11.57 -7.18 -0.71
N GLU A 80 12.83 -7.64 -0.72
CA GLU A 80 13.28 -8.75 -1.56
C GLU A 80 12.81 -10.12 -1.01
N LYS A 81 12.56 -10.22 0.30
CA LYS A 81 12.13 -11.45 0.98
C LYS A 81 10.61 -11.65 0.98
N TYR A 82 9.83 -10.60 1.23
CA TYR A 82 8.37 -10.70 1.39
C TYR A 82 7.64 -10.21 0.14
N GLN A 83 6.62 -10.96 -0.27
CA GLN A 83 5.79 -10.62 -1.42
C GLN A 83 4.64 -9.70 -1.00
N ILE A 84 4.26 -8.77 -1.88
CA ILE A 84 3.03 -7.98 -1.73
C ILE A 84 1.83 -8.88 -2.02
N LEU A 85 0.89 -8.96 -1.08
CA LEU A 85 -0.35 -9.74 -1.19
C LEU A 85 -1.52 -8.88 -1.66
N GLN A 86 -1.58 -7.63 -1.21
CA GLN A 86 -2.65 -6.69 -1.56
C GLN A 86 -2.08 -5.28 -1.69
N VAL A 87 -2.67 -4.52 -2.61
CA VAL A 87 -2.44 -3.08 -2.78
C VAL A 87 -3.77 -2.37 -2.55
N GLY A 88 -3.83 -1.53 -1.53
CA GLY A 88 -4.95 -0.64 -1.26
C GLY A 88 -4.70 0.73 -1.87
N ASN A 89 -5.64 1.22 -2.67
CA ASN A 89 -5.58 2.56 -3.26
C ASN A 89 -6.77 3.39 -2.78
N LEU A 90 -6.51 4.63 -2.38
CA LEU A 90 -7.54 5.63 -2.11
C LEU A 90 -7.33 6.83 -3.04
N TYR A 91 -8.34 7.08 -3.85
CA TYR A 91 -8.41 8.16 -4.83
C TYR A 91 -9.13 9.37 -4.21
N THR A 92 -8.53 10.55 -4.33
CA THR A 92 -9.11 11.80 -3.84
C THR A 92 -9.15 12.81 -4.97
N SER A 93 -10.34 13.32 -5.26
CA SER A 93 -10.56 14.37 -6.25
C SER A 93 -10.53 15.75 -5.59
N SER A 94 -10.16 16.79 -6.35
CA SER A 94 -10.32 18.17 -5.89
C SER A 94 -11.80 18.52 -5.78
N VAL A 95 -12.13 19.29 -4.73
CA VAL A 95 -13.47 19.81 -4.44
C VAL A 95 -13.87 20.88 -5.45
#